data_AF-A0A813WNL8-F1
#
_entry.id   AF-A0A813WNL8-F1
#
_cell.length_a   1.000
_cell.length_b   1.000
_cell.length_c   1.000
_cell.angle_alpha   90.00
_cell.angle_beta   90.00
_cell.angle_gamma   90.00
#
_symmetry.space_group_name_H-M   'P 1'
#
loop_
_entity.id
_entity.type
_entity.pdbx_description
1 polymer ?
#
loop_
_entity_poly.entity_id
_entity_poly.type
_entity_poly.pdbx_seq_one_letter_code
_entity_poly.pdbx_strand_id
1 'polypeptide(L)'
;MITLKIAEFDVKLHEEHDFSWFDDRFSHLFCIFDQQDSGNLSFGCVDIQTNQRVFVKYAGARPECFEGDPREAIARLRQAAEVYKALQPHEHLIPMETSFSTSNGFALVFQWFENSECLHPHWFYPPPSKYIDIRSPYYRFRQLSLKQRFDALDTIFTFLEHVDRCGYVAIDFYDGNMLYNFETNVMKICDIDFFEKMPCQPNQPPWGSPRYLAPEENQSNAILDHRTNVFRMGACAFGLLGGELDHSFSLWDANELLYTIALRAVALNPLERHSNIPELHAKTTIAQEEEEADDNNIIHPKIDLLLYELDNVVDDGELKSIPDDLIHKCQLALALWSIDGRENINRPPSTSEDYANADRLMNKLKQTHLVLGGDELDPQGFVRDIFFLDYQWFVSAVQYYTFIKYYDNDPLGPSSIYKLIEWTIDSMDSTDDFPPKYHLERSYSQEFGYTYMLGRKISPHYHESLINFGNYCPSYMELKTFIIGDITGEMSLDALISSGYLD
;
A
#
# COMPACT_ATOMS: atom_id res chain seq x y z
N MET A 1 34.06 3.51 -25.92
CA MET A 1 33.79 3.09 -24.53
C MET A 1 35.09 2.74 -23.83
N ILE A 2 35.38 3.45 -22.75
CA ILE A 2 36.52 3.28 -21.85
C ILE A 2 35.93 2.94 -20.48
N THR A 3 36.52 1.97 -19.80
CA THR A 3 36.21 1.71 -18.39
C THR A 3 37.28 2.39 -17.54
N LEU A 4 36.88 3.34 -16.72
CA LEU A 4 37.73 3.99 -15.73
C LEU A 4 37.41 3.43 -14.34
N LYS A 5 38.40 3.45 -13.45
CA LYS A 5 38.19 3.17 -12.04
C LYS A 5 38.12 4.46 -11.25
N ILE A 6 37.04 4.61 -10.49
CA ILE A 6 36.90 5.64 -9.46
C ILE A 6 36.88 4.89 -8.12
N ALA A 7 37.93 5.05 -7.33
CA ALA A 7 38.24 4.16 -6.22
C ALA A 7 38.21 2.67 -6.66
N GLU A 8 37.38 1.82 -6.05
CA GLU A 8 37.19 0.42 -6.43
C GLU A 8 36.11 0.15 -7.49
N PHE A 9 35.35 1.18 -7.91
CA PHE A 9 34.20 1.03 -8.82
C PHE A 9 34.60 1.24 -10.27
N ASP A 10 34.07 0.39 -11.15
CA ASP A 10 34.21 0.53 -12.60
C ASP A 10 33.12 1.46 -13.15
N VAL A 11 33.52 2.43 -13.97
CA VAL A 11 32.63 3.41 -14.62
C VAL A 11 32.88 3.41 -16.11
N LYS A 12 31.82 3.29 -16.90
CA LYS A 12 31.95 3.28 -18.36
C LYS A 12 31.64 4.65 -18.95
N LEU A 13 32.62 5.19 -19.67
CA LEU A 13 32.53 6.49 -20.33
C LEU A 13 32.84 6.37 -21.83
N HIS A 14 32.38 7.35 -22.60
CA HIS A 14 32.72 7.45 -24.03
C HIS A 14 34.17 7.94 -24.24
N GLU A 15 34.71 8.72 -23.31
CA GLU A 15 36.04 9.32 -23.37
C GLU A 15 36.71 9.37 -21.97
N GLU A 16 38.02 9.63 -21.94
CA GLU A 16 38.76 9.78 -20.67
C GLU A 16 38.28 11.03 -19.93
N HIS A 17 38.20 10.95 -18.60
CA HIS A 17 37.77 12.06 -17.77
C HIS A 17 38.56 12.12 -16.46
N ASP A 18 38.89 13.34 -16.04
CA ASP A 18 39.66 13.58 -14.82
C ASP A 18 38.75 13.65 -13.58
N PHE A 19 38.90 12.67 -12.70
CA PHE A 19 38.21 12.59 -11.40
C PHE A 19 39.12 12.89 -10.21
N SER A 20 40.31 13.47 -10.42
CA SER A 20 41.24 13.80 -9.33
C SER A 20 40.63 14.71 -8.25
N TRP A 21 39.65 15.53 -8.63
CA TRP A 21 38.88 16.38 -7.71
C TRP A 21 38.10 15.60 -6.64
N PHE A 22 37.81 14.31 -6.87
CA PHE A 22 36.98 13.51 -5.97
C PHE A 22 37.69 13.30 -4.63
N ASP A 23 38.94 12.83 -4.68
CA ASP A 23 39.73 12.48 -3.49
C ASP A 23 40.14 13.70 -2.64
N ASP A 24 40.06 14.91 -3.20
CA ASP A 24 40.32 16.16 -2.48
C ASP A 24 39.24 16.49 -1.44
N ARG A 25 38.03 15.95 -1.61
CA ARG A 25 36.86 16.30 -0.80
C ARG A 25 36.06 15.09 -0.29
N PHE A 26 36.05 14.00 -1.02
CA PHE A 26 35.24 12.84 -0.72
C PHE A 26 36.10 11.60 -0.47
N SER A 27 35.61 10.75 0.42
CA SER A 27 36.21 9.45 0.73
C SER A 27 35.13 8.39 0.80
N HIS A 28 35.53 7.13 0.91
CA HIS A 28 34.62 6.00 1.12
C HIS A 28 33.44 5.99 0.15
N LEU A 29 33.73 5.98 -1.15
CA LEU A 29 32.71 5.73 -2.18
C LEU A 29 32.06 4.38 -1.88
N PHE A 30 30.74 4.35 -1.74
CA PHE A 30 30.01 3.11 -1.42
C PHE A 30 28.94 2.77 -2.47
N CYS A 31 28.57 3.71 -3.35
CA CYS A 31 27.78 3.42 -4.53
C CYS A 31 28.00 4.45 -5.65
N ILE A 32 27.69 4.02 -6.87
CA ILE A 32 27.76 4.85 -8.07
C ILE A 32 26.52 4.63 -8.95
N PHE A 33 26.05 5.69 -9.59
CA PHE A 33 24.94 5.69 -10.54
C PHE A 33 25.46 6.28 -11.85
N ASP A 34 25.80 5.40 -12.80
CA ASP A 34 26.53 5.76 -14.02
C ASP A 34 25.76 5.49 -15.33
N GLN A 35 24.53 5.00 -15.24
CA GLN A 35 23.67 4.66 -16.37
C GLN A 35 22.62 5.74 -16.67
N GLN A 36 22.84 6.98 -16.25
CA GLN A 36 21.89 8.06 -16.50
C GLN A 36 22.08 8.65 -17.90
N ASP A 37 20.98 8.83 -18.61
CA ASP A 37 20.89 9.50 -19.91
C ASP A 37 20.89 11.03 -19.79
N SER A 38 20.76 11.56 -18.57
CA SER A 38 20.86 12.99 -18.29
C SER A 38 22.27 13.56 -18.50
N GLY A 39 23.29 12.70 -18.62
CA GLY A 39 24.70 13.09 -18.67
C GLY A 39 25.31 13.38 -17.30
N ASN A 40 24.57 13.10 -16.23
CA ASN A 40 25.07 13.15 -14.87
C ASN A 40 25.65 11.79 -14.45
N LEU A 41 26.74 11.82 -13.67
CA LEU A 41 27.18 10.72 -12.82
C LEU A 41 26.82 11.06 -11.38
N SER A 42 26.37 10.08 -10.62
CA SER A 42 26.11 10.30 -9.20
C SER A 42 26.84 9.31 -8.30
N PHE A 43 27.20 9.77 -7.10
CA PHE A 43 28.03 9.04 -6.15
C PHE A 43 27.40 9.08 -4.76
N GLY A 44 27.39 7.96 -4.06
CA GLY A 44 27.21 7.91 -2.62
C GLY A 44 28.56 7.78 -1.94
N CYS A 45 28.96 8.77 -1.16
CA CYS A 45 30.29 8.83 -0.53
C CYS A 45 30.24 9.59 0.81
N VAL A 46 31.39 9.75 1.47
CA VAL A 46 31.55 10.54 2.69
C VAL A 46 32.24 11.85 2.36
N ASP A 47 31.69 12.99 2.78
CA ASP A 47 32.40 14.28 2.72
C ASP A 47 33.45 14.31 3.85
N ILE A 48 34.72 14.52 3.48
CA ILE A 48 35.86 14.45 4.42
C ILE A 48 35.77 15.55 5.49
N GLN A 49 35.22 16.72 5.16
CA GLN A 49 35.17 17.86 6.08
C GLN A 49 34.09 17.68 7.14
N THR A 50 32.92 17.17 6.76
CA THR A 50 31.77 17.02 7.66
C THR A 50 31.67 15.63 8.26
N ASN A 51 32.37 14.65 7.69
CA ASN A 51 32.26 13.23 8.01
C ASN A 51 30.82 12.71 7.91
N GLN A 52 30.03 13.28 6.99
CA GLN A 52 28.65 12.87 6.70
C GLN A 52 28.60 12.11 5.38
N ARG A 53 27.64 11.18 5.27
CA ARG A 53 27.31 10.55 4.00
C ARG A 53 26.54 11.54 3.13
N VAL A 54 26.95 11.63 1.88
CA VAL A 54 26.41 12.57 0.90
C VAL A 54 26.13 11.88 -0.43
N PHE A 55 25.18 12.44 -1.17
CA PHE A 55 24.95 12.14 -2.58
C PHE A 55 25.56 13.27 -3.42
N VAL A 56 26.51 12.95 -4.30
CA VAL A 56 27.14 13.91 -5.20
C VAL A 56 26.62 13.67 -6.61
N LYS A 57 25.98 14.68 -7.21
CA LYS A 57 25.55 14.66 -8.62
C LYS A 57 26.51 15.51 -9.44
N TYR A 58 27.11 14.94 -10.47
CA TYR A 58 28.18 15.55 -11.26
C TYR A 58 27.88 15.55 -12.75
N ALA A 59 28.03 16.72 -13.38
CA ALA A 59 28.01 16.89 -14.83
C ALA A 59 29.40 17.28 -15.33
N GLY A 60 29.82 16.69 -16.45
CA GLY A 60 31.07 17.03 -17.14
C GLY A 60 31.77 15.84 -17.77
N ALA A 61 31.51 14.64 -17.26
CA ALA A 61 31.87 13.39 -17.93
C ALA A 61 30.85 13.04 -19.04
N ARG A 62 31.15 12.00 -19.83
CA ARG A 62 30.24 11.44 -20.85
C ARG A 62 29.94 9.96 -20.60
N PRO A 63 28.95 9.63 -19.74
CA PRO A 63 28.59 8.26 -19.36
C PRO A 63 28.08 7.41 -20.53
N GLU A 64 28.12 6.08 -20.41
CA GLU A 64 27.70 5.13 -21.46
C GLU A 64 26.33 5.45 -22.07
N CYS A 65 25.35 5.79 -21.23
CA CYS A 65 23.98 6.08 -21.68
C CYS A 65 23.74 7.52 -22.15
N PHE A 66 24.79 8.37 -22.19
CA PHE A 66 24.65 9.78 -22.56
C PHE A 66 25.24 10.09 -23.94
N GLU A 67 24.36 10.38 -24.89
CA GLU A 67 24.72 10.73 -26.27
C GLU A 67 24.91 12.24 -26.48
N GLY A 68 24.51 13.08 -25.52
CA GLY A 68 24.55 14.55 -25.63
C GLY A 68 25.92 15.20 -25.40
N ASP A 69 25.92 16.53 -25.34
CA ASP A 69 27.11 17.34 -25.06
C ASP A 69 27.30 17.55 -23.54
N PRO A 70 28.45 17.17 -22.95
CA PRO A 70 28.72 17.40 -21.53
C PRO A 70 28.58 18.86 -21.08
N ARG A 71 28.80 19.83 -21.98
CA ARG A 71 28.62 21.26 -21.69
C ARG A 71 27.16 21.61 -21.43
N GLU A 72 26.24 20.97 -22.13
CA GLU A 72 24.80 21.14 -21.93
C GLU A 72 24.36 20.47 -20.62
N ALA A 73 24.93 19.31 -20.27
CA ALA A 73 24.72 18.70 -18.95
C ALA A 73 25.21 19.61 -17.81
N ILE A 74 26.40 20.22 -17.95
CA ILE A 74 26.92 21.19 -16.97
C ILE A 74 25.98 22.40 -16.85
N ALA A 75 25.51 22.96 -17.96
CA ALA A 75 24.59 24.10 -17.95
C ALA A 75 23.27 23.76 -17.26
N ARG A 76 22.68 22.59 -17.55
CA ARG A 76 21.47 22.10 -16.90
C ARG A 76 21.67 21.89 -15.40
N LEU A 77 22.76 21.25 -14.98
CA LEU A 77 23.03 21.01 -13.55
C LEU A 77 23.27 22.33 -12.78
N ARG A 78 23.85 23.36 -13.44
CA ARG A 78 23.94 24.71 -12.88
C ARG A 78 22.57 25.37 -12.73
N GLN A 79 21.69 25.21 -13.71
CA GLN A 79 20.31 25.70 -13.63
C GLN A 79 19.56 25.00 -12.49
N ALA A 80 19.69 23.67 -12.38
CA ALA A 80 19.13 22.88 -11.28
C ALA A 80 19.57 23.41 -9.91
N ALA A 81 20.85 23.80 -9.76
CA ALA A 81 21.36 24.42 -8.54
C ALA A 81 20.55 25.65 -8.11
N GLU A 82 20.13 26.49 -9.07
CA GLU A 82 19.32 27.68 -8.80
C GLU A 82 17.87 27.32 -8.46
N VAL A 83 17.32 26.26 -9.05
CA VAL A 83 16.01 25.72 -8.67
C VAL A 83 16.04 25.24 -7.22
N TYR A 84 17.02 24.41 -6.85
CA TYR A 84 17.21 23.95 -5.47
C TYR A 84 17.33 25.13 -4.49
N LYS A 85 18.12 26.17 -4.83
CA LYS A 85 18.21 27.38 -4.00
C LYS A 85 16.87 28.11 -3.85
N ALA A 86 16.05 28.13 -4.90
CA ALA A 86 14.78 28.82 -4.89
C ALA A 86 13.66 28.06 -4.12
N LEU A 87 13.75 26.73 -4.07
CA LEU A 87 12.76 25.87 -3.40
C LEU A 87 13.21 25.42 -1.99
N GLN A 88 14.45 25.74 -1.60
CA GLN A 88 14.94 25.52 -0.25
C GLN A 88 14.73 26.74 0.65
N PRO A 89 14.55 26.53 1.96
CA PRO A 89 14.34 25.24 2.62
C PRO A 89 12.89 24.78 2.47
N HIS A 90 12.68 23.53 2.06
CA HIS A 90 11.40 22.84 2.18
C HIS A 90 11.63 21.47 2.83
N GLU A 91 10.84 21.11 3.84
CA GLU A 91 11.13 19.94 4.66
C GLU A 91 11.12 18.63 3.88
N HIS A 92 10.27 18.52 2.86
CA HIS A 92 10.16 17.33 2.02
C HIS A 92 11.16 17.27 0.87
N LEU A 93 11.89 18.35 0.56
CA LEU A 93 12.92 18.34 -0.49
C LEU A 93 14.25 17.86 0.10
N ILE A 94 14.97 17.00 -0.61
CA ILE A 94 16.31 16.58 -0.19
C ILE A 94 17.23 17.82 -0.08
N PRO A 95 17.89 18.05 1.05
CA PRO A 95 18.75 19.22 1.21
C PRO A 95 19.97 19.17 0.29
N MET A 96 20.09 20.16 -0.60
CA MET A 96 21.32 20.51 -1.31
C MET A 96 22.20 21.33 -0.36
N GLU A 97 23.30 20.73 0.07
CA GLU A 97 24.26 21.34 0.99
C GLU A 97 25.11 22.39 0.29
N THR A 98 25.60 22.07 -0.91
CA THR A 98 26.47 22.98 -1.67
C THR A 98 26.58 22.58 -3.14
N SER A 99 27.24 23.44 -3.91
CA SER A 99 27.61 23.20 -5.30
C SER A 99 29.01 23.73 -5.57
N PHE A 100 29.75 23.11 -6.48
CA PHE A 100 31.10 23.56 -6.84
C PHE A 100 31.45 23.23 -8.28
N SER A 101 32.40 23.99 -8.84
CA SER A 101 32.97 23.71 -10.17
C SER A 101 34.25 22.90 -10.03
N THR A 102 34.49 22.03 -10.99
CA THR A 102 35.77 21.32 -11.19
C THR A 102 36.45 21.88 -12.44
N SER A 103 37.65 21.38 -12.79
CA SER A 103 38.33 21.73 -14.03
C SER A 103 37.47 21.46 -15.28
N ASN A 104 36.73 20.35 -15.28
CA ASN A 104 35.99 19.83 -16.43
C ASN A 104 34.49 19.63 -16.18
N GLY A 105 33.92 20.22 -15.14
CA GLY A 105 32.53 19.94 -14.76
C GLY A 105 31.99 20.73 -13.59
N PHE A 106 30.81 20.34 -13.11
CA PHE A 106 30.08 20.97 -12.02
C PHE A 106 29.39 19.90 -11.17
N ALA A 107 29.36 20.11 -9.86
CA ALA A 107 28.79 19.16 -8.90
C ALA A 107 27.78 19.82 -7.96
N LEU A 108 26.72 19.09 -7.65
CA LEU A 108 25.81 19.35 -6.53
C LEU A 108 26.05 18.29 -5.44
N VAL A 109 26.04 18.72 -4.19
CA VAL A 109 26.18 17.85 -3.02
C VAL A 109 24.91 17.92 -2.20
N PHE A 110 24.32 16.77 -1.94
CA PHE A 110 23.10 16.60 -1.17
C PHE A 110 23.36 15.73 0.05
N GLN A 111 22.59 15.95 1.11
CA GLN A 111 22.59 15.05 2.25
C GLN A 111 22.13 13.65 1.82
N TRP A 112 22.85 12.59 2.21
CA TRP A 112 22.40 11.23 1.94
C TRP A 112 21.15 10.89 2.76
N PHE A 113 20.09 10.43 2.10
CA PHE A 113 18.87 10.00 2.78
C PHE A 113 18.97 8.52 3.16
N GLU A 114 19.28 8.28 4.44
CA GLU A 114 19.54 6.95 4.97
C GLU A 114 18.36 5.98 4.81
N ASN A 115 18.67 4.72 4.52
CA ASN A 115 17.71 3.60 4.37
C ASN A 115 16.49 3.94 3.49
N SER A 116 16.71 4.76 2.46
CA SER A 116 15.66 5.17 1.52
C SER A 116 15.83 4.48 0.18
N GLU A 117 14.70 4.24 -0.49
CA GLU A 117 14.64 3.62 -1.80
C GLU A 117 13.81 4.50 -2.75
N CYS A 118 14.29 4.65 -3.99
CA CYS A 118 13.52 5.29 -5.05
C CYS A 118 12.31 4.42 -5.40
N LEU A 119 11.14 5.03 -5.60
CA LEU A 119 9.93 4.30 -6.01
C LEU A 119 9.95 3.90 -7.49
N HIS A 120 10.90 4.39 -8.30
CA HIS A 120 11.10 3.97 -9.69
C HIS A 120 12.53 3.51 -10.04
N PRO A 121 13.03 2.42 -9.42
CA PRO A 121 14.36 1.88 -9.70
C PRO A 121 14.36 1.03 -11.00
N HIS A 122 14.06 1.66 -12.13
CA HIS A 122 13.77 1.01 -13.41
C HIS A 122 14.87 0.09 -13.94
N TRP A 123 16.13 0.32 -13.56
CA TRP A 123 17.25 -0.56 -13.94
C TRP A 123 17.19 -1.93 -13.25
N PHE A 124 16.66 -2.00 -12.03
CA PHE A 124 16.55 -3.23 -11.26
C PHE A 124 15.16 -3.87 -11.39
N TYR A 125 14.13 -3.03 -11.50
CA TYR A 125 12.74 -3.45 -11.58
C TYR A 125 12.00 -2.74 -12.73
N PRO A 126 12.35 -3.03 -13.99
CA PRO A 126 11.56 -2.56 -15.12
C PRO A 126 10.17 -3.24 -15.10
N PRO A 127 9.14 -2.65 -15.72
CA PRO A 127 7.88 -3.36 -15.95
C PRO A 127 8.12 -4.70 -16.68
N PRO A 128 7.42 -5.80 -16.30
CA PRO A 128 6.35 -5.86 -15.31
C PRO A 128 6.83 -5.97 -13.85
N SER A 129 8.11 -6.28 -13.60
CA SER A 129 8.65 -6.55 -12.26
C SER A 129 8.41 -5.43 -11.25
N LYS A 130 8.36 -4.17 -11.70
CA LYS A 130 7.93 -3.02 -10.88
C LYS A 130 6.65 -3.30 -10.07
N TYR A 131 5.68 -3.99 -10.67
CA TYR A 131 4.33 -4.15 -10.14
C TYR A 131 4.08 -5.50 -9.46
N ILE A 132 4.99 -6.46 -9.59
CA ILE A 132 4.76 -7.84 -9.14
C ILE A 132 5.90 -8.43 -8.30
N ASP A 133 7.11 -7.88 -8.37
CA ASP A 133 8.23 -8.37 -7.58
C ASP A 133 8.13 -7.81 -6.15
N ILE A 134 8.05 -8.69 -5.16
CA ILE A 134 7.97 -8.33 -3.74
C ILE A 134 9.15 -7.47 -3.26
N ARG A 135 10.27 -7.49 -3.97
CA ARG A 135 11.46 -6.68 -3.66
C ARG A 135 11.42 -5.30 -4.32
N SER A 136 10.51 -5.06 -5.26
CA SER A 136 10.34 -3.74 -5.86
C SER A 136 9.87 -2.75 -4.78
N PRO A 137 10.53 -1.58 -4.64
CA PRO A 137 10.08 -0.53 -3.75
C PRO A 137 8.67 -0.04 -4.08
N TYR A 138 8.32 0.04 -5.37
CA TYR A 138 6.97 0.41 -5.79
C TYR A 138 5.93 -0.61 -5.33
N TYR A 139 6.19 -1.90 -5.55
CA TYR A 139 5.31 -2.97 -5.07
C TYR A 139 5.11 -2.89 -3.56
N ARG A 140 6.20 -2.82 -2.80
CA ARG A 140 6.17 -2.72 -1.33
C ARG A 140 5.41 -1.48 -0.86
N PHE A 141 5.63 -0.35 -1.52
CA PHE A 141 4.91 0.90 -1.24
C PHE A 141 3.40 0.73 -1.43
N ARG A 142 2.97 0.03 -2.49
CA ARG A 142 1.56 -0.26 -2.73
C ARG A 142 0.93 -1.23 -1.72
N GLN A 143 1.74 -1.99 -0.97
CA GLN A 143 1.27 -2.81 0.14
C GLN A 143 1.15 -2.06 1.48
N LEU A 144 1.58 -0.79 1.54
CA LEU A 144 1.45 0.02 2.74
C LEU A 144 -0.03 0.33 3.04
N SER A 145 -0.31 0.59 4.32
CA SER A 145 -1.63 1.07 4.74
C SER A 145 -2.04 2.32 3.96
N LEU A 146 -3.35 2.53 3.79
CA LEU A 146 -3.86 3.75 3.14
C LEU A 146 -3.34 5.00 3.84
N LYS A 147 -3.33 5.02 5.18
CA LYS A 147 -2.76 6.11 5.96
C LYS A 147 -1.31 6.44 5.54
N GLN A 148 -0.41 5.45 5.48
CA GLN A 148 0.98 5.70 5.07
C GLN A 148 1.09 6.24 3.64
N ARG A 149 0.21 5.80 2.74
CA ARG A 149 0.15 6.30 1.36
C ARG A 149 -0.48 7.69 1.27
N PHE A 150 -1.40 8.03 2.17
CA PHE A 150 -1.93 9.39 2.34
C PHE A 150 -0.88 10.34 2.88
N ASP A 151 -0.10 9.94 3.90
CA ASP A 151 1.03 10.72 4.43
C ASP A 151 2.06 11.04 3.32
N ALA A 152 2.31 10.08 2.41
CA ALA A 152 3.14 10.26 1.24
C ALA A 152 2.51 11.21 0.19
N LEU A 153 1.20 11.11 -0.04
CA LEU A 153 0.48 12.00 -0.95
C LEU A 153 0.47 13.44 -0.43
N ASP A 154 0.26 13.63 0.87
CA ASP A 154 0.31 14.93 1.56
C ASP A 154 1.70 15.56 1.47
N THR A 155 2.76 14.75 1.65
CA THR A 155 4.16 15.16 1.41
C THR A 155 4.34 15.74 0.00
N ILE A 156 3.81 15.07 -1.02
CA ILE A 156 3.89 15.52 -2.41
C ILE A 156 3.06 16.79 -2.62
N PHE A 157 1.85 16.84 -2.08
CA PHE A 157 0.91 17.94 -2.31
C PHE A 157 1.40 19.22 -1.62
N THR A 158 1.87 19.12 -0.39
CA THR A 158 2.52 20.21 0.34
C THR A 158 3.72 20.76 -0.43
N PHE A 159 4.57 19.87 -0.97
CA PHE A 159 5.72 20.32 -1.76
C PHE A 159 5.31 20.97 -3.09
N LEU A 160 4.39 20.39 -3.85
CA LEU A 160 3.94 20.96 -5.12
C LEU A 160 3.19 22.28 -4.94
N GLU A 161 2.48 22.47 -3.83
CA GLU A 161 1.93 23.76 -3.45
C GLU A 161 3.04 24.80 -3.20
N HIS A 162 4.14 24.42 -2.54
CA HIS A 162 5.31 25.30 -2.38
C HIS A 162 5.96 25.65 -3.72
N VAL A 163 6.13 24.66 -4.61
CA VAL A 163 6.67 24.83 -5.97
C VAL A 163 5.86 25.86 -6.76
N ASP A 164 4.53 25.72 -6.73
CA ASP A 164 3.60 26.63 -7.39
C ASP A 164 3.67 28.06 -6.82
N ARG A 165 3.69 28.21 -5.49
CA ARG A 165 3.89 29.52 -4.84
C ARG A 165 5.22 30.18 -5.21
N CYS A 166 6.26 29.38 -5.42
CA CYS A 166 7.57 29.85 -5.88
C CYS A 166 7.63 30.15 -7.38
N GLY A 167 6.53 29.94 -8.11
CA GLY A 167 6.43 30.26 -9.53
C GLY A 167 7.10 29.23 -10.44
N TYR A 168 6.97 27.94 -10.13
CA TYR A 168 7.57 26.86 -10.93
C TYR A 168 6.53 25.83 -11.40
N VAL A 169 6.81 25.22 -12.55
CA VAL A 169 6.14 24.01 -13.04
C VAL A 169 7.04 22.81 -12.75
N ALA A 170 6.46 21.76 -12.14
CA ALA A 170 7.15 20.52 -11.78
C ALA A 170 7.30 19.56 -12.97
N ILE A 171 8.03 19.99 -14.01
CA ILE A 171 8.39 19.16 -15.17
C ILE A 171 9.26 17.99 -14.69
N ASP A 172 9.12 16.82 -15.33
CA ASP A 172 9.85 15.60 -15.00
C ASP A 172 9.60 15.07 -13.57
N PHE A 173 8.48 15.43 -12.95
CA PHE A 173 8.09 14.91 -11.63
C PHE A 173 7.26 13.61 -11.74
N TYR A 174 7.75 12.51 -11.19
CA TYR A 174 7.12 11.19 -11.18
C TYR A 174 7.65 10.33 -10.02
N ASP A 175 7.30 9.05 -9.98
CA ASP A 175 7.77 8.10 -8.96
C ASP A 175 9.29 7.90 -8.90
N GLY A 176 10.04 8.37 -9.90
CA GLY A 176 11.51 8.44 -9.87
C GLY A 176 12.06 9.52 -8.94
N ASN A 177 11.27 10.55 -8.66
CA ASN A 177 11.65 11.68 -7.82
C ASN A 177 11.27 11.46 -6.35
N MET A 178 10.75 10.27 -6.00
CA MET A 178 10.24 9.92 -4.68
C MET A 178 11.18 8.92 -4.02
N LEU A 179 11.85 9.34 -2.94
CA LEU A 179 12.62 8.48 -2.06
C LEU A 179 11.77 8.16 -0.84
N TYR A 180 11.56 6.87 -0.55
CA TYR A 180 10.79 6.42 0.59
C TYR A 180 11.65 5.59 1.54
N ASN A 181 11.64 5.94 2.83
CA ASN A 181 12.26 5.15 3.89
C ASN A 181 11.17 4.32 4.58
N PHE A 182 11.21 3.00 4.36
CA PHE A 182 10.21 2.06 4.87
C PHE A 182 10.33 1.77 6.37
N GLU A 183 11.45 2.08 7.00
CA GLU A 183 11.66 1.91 8.43
C GLU A 183 11.01 3.04 9.23
N THR A 184 11.04 4.26 8.68
CA THR A 184 10.56 5.48 9.34
C THR A 184 9.25 6.02 8.74
N ASN A 185 8.81 5.45 7.62
CA ASN A 185 7.66 5.90 6.81
C ASN A 185 7.79 7.34 6.27
N VAL A 186 9.02 7.82 6.08
CA VAL A 186 9.29 9.17 5.60
C VAL A 186 9.53 9.16 4.09
N MET A 187 8.84 10.07 3.39
CA MET A 187 9.12 10.39 1.99
C MET A 187 9.95 11.67 1.87
N LYS A 188 10.90 11.68 0.94
CA LYS A 188 11.60 12.88 0.46
C LYS A 188 11.52 12.96 -1.07
N ILE A 189 11.49 14.17 -1.57
CA ILE A 189 11.53 14.48 -3.00
C ILE A 189 12.97 14.81 -3.40
N CYS A 190 13.39 14.27 -4.54
CA CYS A 190 14.69 14.52 -5.16
C CYS A 190 14.53 14.85 -6.65
N ASP A 191 15.66 15.11 -7.31
CA ASP A 191 15.75 15.29 -8.76
C ASP A 191 14.74 16.29 -9.35
N ILE A 192 14.86 17.56 -8.94
CA ILE A 192 14.01 18.66 -9.43
C ILE A 192 14.67 19.45 -10.55
N ASP A 193 15.62 18.83 -11.25
CA ASP A 193 16.55 19.49 -12.19
C ASP A 193 15.84 20.19 -13.35
N PHE A 194 14.69 19.67 -13.76
CA PHE A 194 13.92 20.17 -14.90
C PHE A 194 12.78 21.10 -14.52
N PHE A 195 12.62 21.46 -13.23
CA PHE A 195 11.57 22.39 -12.84
C PHE A 195 11.85 23.76 -13.46
N GLU A 196 10.83 24.34 -14.09
CA GLU A 196 10.96 25.57 -14.89
C GLU A 196 10.11 26.69 -14.33
N LYS A 197 10.55 27.94 -14.50
CA LYS A 197 9.78 29.11 -14.08
C LYS A 197 8.49 29.21 -14.87
N MET A 198 7.37 29.41 -14.18
CA MET A 198 6.06 29.56 -14.79
C MET A 198 5.73 31.02 -15.14
N PRO A 199 4.96 31.28 -16.23
CA PRO A 199 4.57 30.31 -17.24
C PRO A 199 5.76 29.97 -18.16
N CYS A 200 5.81 28.74 -18.65
CA CYS A 200 6.79 28.30 -19.65
C CYS A 200 6.13 27.54 -20.80
N GLN A 201 6.93 27.14 -21.79
CA GLN A 201 6.50 26.29 -22.90
C GLN A 201 7.20 24.92 -22.79
N PRO A 202 6.60 23.84 -23.30
CA PRO A 202 7.20 22.52 -23.22
C PRO A 202 8.49 22.40 -24.03
N ASN A 203 9.45 21.65 -23.47
CA ASN A 203 10.61 21.15 -24.21
C ASN A 203 10.20 19.91 -25.02
N GLN A 204 10.70 19.76 -26.25
CA GLN A 204 10.40 18.60 -27.10
C GLN A 204 11.67 17.82 -27.47
N PRO A 205 11.71 16.50 -27.23
CA PRO A 205 10.69 15.68 -26.54
C PRO A 205 10.56 16.02 -25.04
N PRO A 206 9.41 15.74 -24.40
CA PRO A 206 9.23 15.99 -22.97
C PRO A 206 10.09 15.05 -22.14
N TRP A 207 10.52 15.52 -20.97
CA TRP A 207 11.21 14.72 -19.97
C TRP A 207 10.21 13.96 -19.09
N GLY A 208 10.63 12.77 -18.65
CA GLY A 208 9.96 12.02 -17.60
C GLY A 208 9.01 10.92 -18.05
N SER A 209 8.22 10.47 -17.07
CA SER A 209 7.32 9.35 -17.25
C SER A 209 5.99 9.79 -17.87
N PRO A 210 5.55 9.16 -18.99
CA PRO A 210 4.23 9.40 -19.57
C PRO A 210 3.08 9.20 -18.58
N ARG A 211 3.29 8.42 -17.51
CA ARG A 211 2.30 8.17 -16.45
C ARG A 211 1.91 9.44 -15.67
N TYR A 212 2.80 10.44 -15.66
CA TYR A 212 2.63 11.68 -14.89
C TYR A 212 2.59 12.93 -15.78
N LEU A 213 2.74 12.75 -17.08
CA LEU A 213 2.90 13.82 -18.04
C LEU A 213 1.55 14.44 -18.39
N ALA A 214 1.39 15.75 -18.18
CA ALA A 214 0.18 16.44 -18.58
C ALA A 214 0.07 16.49 -20.12
N PRO A 215 -1.14 16.41 -20.70
CA PRO A 215 -1.31 16.41 -22.15
C PRO A 215 -0.69 17.61 -22.87
N GLU A 216 -0.72 18.79 -22.23
CA GLU A 216 -0.14 20.02 -22.76
C GLU A 216 1.40 20.00 -22.84
N GLU A 217 2.09 19.17 -22.06
CA GLU A 217 3.56 19.05 -22.11
C GLU A 217 4.05 18.38 -23.41
N ASN A 218 3.15 17.71 -24.13
CA ASN A 218 3.43 17.17 -25.47
C ASN A 218 3.04 18.11 -26.61
N GLN A 219 2.46 19.27 -26.32
CA GLN A 219 1.91 20.16 -27.34
C GLN A 219 2.83 21.35 -27.58
N SER A 220 3.37 21.46 -28.79
CA SER A 220 4.21 22.59 -29.16
C SER A 220 3.45 23.90 -28.96
N ASN A 221 4.05 24.86 -28.26
CA ASN A 221 3.48 26.18 -27.91
C ASN A 221 2.36 26.18 -26.86
N ALA A 222 2.04 25.06 -26.22
CA ALA A 222 1.16 25.10 -25.05
C ALA A 222 1.80 25.92 -23.93
N ILE A 223 0.96 26.46 -23.05
CA ILE A 223 1.41 27.16 -21.84
C ILE A 223 1.38 26.14 -20.70
N LEU A 224 2.54 25.97 -20.06
CA LEU A 224 2.67 25.23 -18.83
C LEU A 224 2.57 26.21 -17.66
N ASP A 225 1.63 25.93 -16.75
CA ASP A 225 1.34 26.76 -15.59
C ASP A 225 0.85 25.93 -14.39
N HIS A 226 0.26 26.58 -13.38
CA HIS A 226 -0.32 25.92 -12.21
C HIS A 226 -1.29 24.77 -12.55
N ARG A 227 -2.01 24.82 -13.69
CA ARG A 227 -2.92 23.73 -14.09
C ARG A 227 -2.17 22.49 -14.54
N THR A 228 -0.94 22.64 -15.02
CA THR A 228 -0.03 21.52 -15.29
C THR A 228 0.39 20.86 -13.98
N ASN A 229 0.67 21.64 -12.93
CA ASN A 229 0.93 21.10 -11.59
C ASN A 229 -0.31 20.43 -10.97
N VAL A 230 -1.52 20.97 -11.19
CA VAL A 230 -2.79 20.32 -10.78
C VAL A 230 -2.93 18.93 -11.42
N PHE A 231 -2.63 18.80 -12.72
CA PHE A 231 -2.60 17.50 -13.37
C PHE A 231 -1.57 16.57 -12.73
N ARG A 232 -0.37 17.09 -12.48
CA ARG A 232 0.73 16.36 -11.86
C ARG A 232 0.34 15.77 -10.50
N MET A 233 -0.35 16.54 -9.66
CA MET A 233 -0.88 16.10 -8.37
C MET A 233 -1.90 14.97 -8.53
N GLY A 234 -2.83 15.09 -9.47
CA GLY A 234 -3.79 14.03 -9.79
C GLY A 234 -3.12 12.75 -10.27
N ALA A 235 -2.13 12.86 -11.17
CA ALA A 235 -1.38 11.71 -11.65
C ALA A 235 -0.54 11.06 -10.53
N CYS A 236 -0.02 11.84 -9.57
CA CYS A 236 0.59 11.28 -8.37
C CYS A 236 -0.40 10.49 -7.53
N ALA A 237 -1.64 10.99 -7.36
CA ALA A 237 -2.67 10.25 -6.65
C ALA A 237 -2.97 8.90 -7.33
N PHE A 238 -3.16 8.86 -8.65
CA PHE A 238 -3.31 7.60 -9.38
C PHE A 238 -2.07 6.72 -9.36
N GLY A 239 -0.88 7.30 -9.32
CA GLY A 239 0.37 6.56 -9.19
C GLY A 239 0.55 5.86 -7.85
N LEU A 240 0.03 6.43 -6.76
CA LEU A 240 0.22 5.90 -5.40
C LEU A 240 -0.99 5.14 -4.86
N LEU A 241 -2.19 5.44 -5.35
CA LEU A 241 -3.47 4.91 -4.87
C LEU A 241 -4.30 4.22 -5.96
N GLY A 242 -3.83 4.20 -7.21
CA GLY A 242 -4.65 3.84 -8.37
C GLY A 242 -3.94 2.98 -9.42
N GLY A 243 -4.50 2.98 -10.64
CA GLY A 243 -3.98 2.26 -11.80
C GLY A 243 -2.99 3.05 -12.67
N GLU A 244 -2.33 4.08 -12.13
CA GLU A 244 -1.46 5.00 -12.88
C GLU A 244 -2.19 5.65 -14.08
N LEU A 245 -1.97 5.16 -15.31
CA LEU A 245 -2.63 5.64 -16.52
C LEU A 245 -4.08 5.14 -16.66
N ASP A 246 -4.40 4.02 -16.01
CA ASP A 246 -5.76 3.50 -15.93
C ASP A 246 -6.46 4.13 -14.72
N HIS A 247 -7.22 5.18 -15.01
CA HIS A 247 -8.01 5.91 -14.01
C HIS A 247 -9.36 5.24 -13.68
N SER A 248 -9.52 3.93 -13.96
CA SER A 248 -10.73 3.20 -13.57
C SER A 248 -10.85 3.11 -12.04
N PHE A 249 -12.07 3.29 -11.54
CA PHE A 249 -12.35 3.16 -10.12
C PHE A 249 -12.05 1.76 -9.58
N SER A 250 -12.12 0.72 -10.42
CA SER A 250 -11.77 -0.66 -10.03
C SER A 250 -10.31 -0.87 -9.63
N LEU A 251 -9.41 0.05 -9.99
CA LEU A 251 -7.99 0.01 -9.61
C LEU A 251 -7.65 1.02 -8.51
N TRP A 252 -8.65 1.72 -8.00
CA TRP A 252 -8.51 2.76 -6.99
C TRP A 252 -8.68 2.18 -5.59
N ASP A 253 -7.78 2.54 -4.69
CA ASP A 253 -7.65 1.90 -3.38
C ASP A 253 -8.36 2.66 -2.23
N ALA A 254 -8.89 3.86 -2.45
CA ALA A 254 -9.48 4.74 -1.41
C ALA A 254 -10.96 5.08 -1.70
N ASN A 255 -11.60 5.95 -0.90
CA ASN A 255 -12.99 6.37 -1.18
C ASN A 255 -13.21 7.04 -2.54
N GLU A 256 -14.49 7.05 -2.91
CA GLU A 256 -15.04 7.68 -4.12
C GLU A 256 -14.85 9.21 -4.15
N LEU A 257 -14.84 9.87 -2.99
CA LEU A 257 -14.64 11.31 -2.91
C LEU A 257 -13.24 11.69 -3.40
N LEU A 258 -12.21 11.04 -2.87
CA LEU A 258 -10.82 11.25 -3.26
C LEU A 258 -10.58 10.82 -4.72
N TYR A 259 -11.21 9.73 -5.16
CA TYR A 259 -11.19 9.32 -6.57
C TYR A 259 -11.71 10.44 -7.48
N THR A 260 -12.89 11.00 -7.17
CA THR A 260 -13.53 12.05 -7.98
C THR A 260 -12.67 13.32 -8.02
N ILE A 261 -12.02 13.66 -6.90
CA ILE A 261 -11.08 14.77 -6.80
C ILE A 261 -9.86 14.52 -7.71
N ALA A 262 -9.23 13.35 -7.63
CA ALA A 262 -8.08 12.98 -8.44
C ALA A 262 -8.44 12.91 -9.93
N LEU A 263 -9.59 12.32 -10.29
CA LEU A 263 -10.08 12.21 -11.66
C LEU A 263 -10.27 13.58 -12.31
N ARG A 264 -10.82 14.54 -11.56
CA ARG A 264 -10.96 15.92 -12.05
C ARG A 264 -9.60 16.60 -12.25
N ALA A 265 -8.63 16.33 -11.38
CA ALA A 265 -7.29 16.91 -11.50
C ALA A 265 -6.59 16.47 -12.80
N VAL A 266 -6.82 15.24 -13.27
CA VAL A 266 -6.25 14.69 -14.51
C VAL A 266 -7.11 14.91 -15.76
N ALA A 267 -8.08 15.82 -15.72
CA ALA A 267 -8.89 16.14 -16.90
C ALA A 267 -8.00 16.60 -18.08
N LEU A 268 -8.31 16.13 -19.29
CA LEU A 268 -7.49 16.41 -20.48
C LEU A 268 -7.44 17.91 -20.81
N ASN A 269 -8.58 18.59 -20.65
CA ASN A 269 -8.67 20.03 -20.79
C ASN A 269 -8.25 20.72 -19.48
N PRO A 270 -7.18 21.53 -19.47
CA PRO A 270 -6.73 22.22 -18.26
C PRO A 270 -7.84 23.01 -17.57
N LEU A 271 -8.78 23.60 -18.31
CA LEU A 271 -9.87 24.43 -17.77
C LEU A 271 -10.91 23.63 -16.95
N GLU A 272 -10.99 22.31 -17.13
CA GLU A 272 -11.90 21.43 -16.39
C GLU A 272 -11.31 20.95 -15.05
N ARG A 273 -9.99 21.09 -14.88
CA ARG A 273 -9.27 20.78 -13.65
C ARG A 273 -9.63 21.74 -12.53
N HIS A 274 -9.23 21.39 -11.30
CA HIS A 274 -9.34 22.29 -10.14
C HIS A 274 -8.68 23.64 -10.42
N SER A 275 -9.23 24.71 -9.83
CA SER A 275 -8.86 26.07 -10.23
C SER A 275 -7.48 26.49 -9.75
N ASN A 276 -6.98 25.87 -8.68
CA ASN A 276 -5.68 26.10 -8.09
C ASN A 276 -5.27 24.90 -7.21
N ILE A 277 -3.99 24.84 -6.84
CA ILE A 277 -3.43 23.77 -6.02
C ILE A 277 -3.97 23.78 -4.58
N PRO A 278 -4.03 24.92 -3.85
CA PRO A 278 -4.58 24.92 -2.49
C PRO A 278 -6.00 24.35 -2.38
N GLU A 279 -6.85 24.62 -3.38
CA GLU A 279 -8.21 24.03 -3.45
C GLU A 279 -8.16 22.50 -3.59
N LEU A 280 -7.33 21.98 -4.50
CA LEU A 280 -7.16 20.54 -4.68
C LEU A 280 -6.61 19.88 -3.40
N HIS A 281 -5.61 20.51 -2.79
CA HIS A 281 -4.96 20.01 -1.59
C HIS A 281 -5.95 19.91 -0.43
N ALA A 282 -6.67 21.00 -0.11
CA ALA A 282 -7.66 21.00 0.96
C ALA A 282 -8.78 19.97 0.76
N LYS A 283 -9.27 19.79 -0.49
CA LYS A 283 -10.26 18.76 -0.81
C LYS A 283 -9.73 17.35 -0.58
N THR A 284 -8.46 17.13 -0.91
CA THR A 284 -7.79 15.84 -0.71
C THR A 284 -7.64 15.53 0.77
N THR A 285 -7.23 16.50 1.59
CA THR A 285 -7.16 16.36 3.05
C THR A 285 -8.51 15.99 3.65
N ILE A 286 -9.59 16.69 3.26
CA ILE A 286 -10.95 16.36 3.72
C ILE A 286 -11.34 14.92 3.34
N ALA A 287 -11.07 14.51 2.10
CA ALA A 287 -11.40 13.16 1.66
C ALA A 287 -10.58 12.08 2.37
N GLN A 288 -9.34 12.37 2.76
CA GLN A 288 -8.50 11.47 3.57
C GLN A 288 -9.02 11.39 5.01
N GLU A 289 -9.42 12.52 5.61
CA GLU A 289 -10.03 12.55 6.94
C GLU A 289 -11.35 11.77 6.98
N GLU A 290 -12.17 11.85 5.92
CA GLU A 290 -13.38 11.04 5.78
C GLU A 290 -13.05 9.54 5.65
N GLU A 291 -12.03 9.16 4.88
CA GLU A 291 -11.57 7.75 4.81
C GLU A 291 -11.15 7.25 6.19
N GLU A 292 -10.36 8.02 6.93
CA GLU A 292 -9.87 7.64 8.25
C GLU A 292 -10.99 7.61 9.30
N ALA A 293 -11.97 8.50 9.21
CA ALA A 293 -13.15 8.48 10.06
C ALA A 293 -14.02 7.23 9.78
N ASP A 294 -14.17 6.87 8.52
CA ASP A 294 -14.85 5.64 8.12
C ASP A 294 -14.05 4.41 8.58
N ASP A 295 -12.73 4.34 8.38
CA ASP A 295 -11.87 3.26 8.88
C ASP A 295 -11.93 3.11 10.42
N ASN A 296 -12.05 4.22 11.14
CA ASN A 296 -12.24 4.21 12.61
C ASN A 296 -13.68 3.85 13.04
N ASN A 297 -14.66 3.97 12.13
CA ASN A 297 -16.03 3.47 12.25
C ASN A 297 -16.20 2.04 11.71
N ILE A 298 -15.19 1.48 11.02
CA ILE A 298 -15.16 0.10 10.54
C ILE A 298 -14.81 -0.86 11.71
N ILE A 299 -15.70 -0.90 12.70
CA ILE A 299 -16.17 -2.19 13.25
C ILE A 299 -17.70 -2.16 13.34
N HIS A 300 -18.39 -1.41 12.48
CA HIS A 300 -19.81 -1.67 12.23
C HIS A 300 -20.01 -2.00 10.75
N PRO A 301 -20.19 -3.29 10.40
CA PRO A 301 -20.85 -3.61 9.14
C PRO A 301 -22.07 -2.72 9.02
N LYS A 302 -22.33 -2.14 7.85
CA LYS A 302 -23.41 -1.17 7.62
C LYS A 302 -24.77 -1.83 7.92
N ILE A 303 -25.12 -1.91 9.19
CA ILE A 303 -26.33 -2.56 9.74
C ILE A 303 -27.56 -1.95 9.07
N ASP A 304 -27.50 -0.65 8.75
CA ASP A 304 -28.55 0.07 8.04
C ASP A 304 -28.78 -0.43 6.62
N LEU A 305 -27.71 -0.80 5.90
CA LEU A 305 -27.84 -1.42 4.58
C LEU A 305 -28.42 -2.84 4.67
N LEU A 306 -27.99 -3.61 5.66
CA LEU A 306 -28.53 -4.96 5.90
C LEU A 306 -30.00 -4.91 6.32
N LEU A 307 -30.39 -3.92 7.14
CA LEU A 307 -31.77 -3.65 7.51
C LEU A 307 -32.63 -3.25 6.30
N TYR A 308 -32.08 -2.41 5.42
CA TYR A 308 -32.71 -1.99 4.18
C TYR A 308 -32.90 -3.18 3.21
N GLU A 309 -31.88 -4.02 3.04
CA GLU A 309 -31.98 -5.24 2.24
C GLU A 309 -33.00 -6.22 2.80
N LEU A 310 -33.02 -6.42 4.13
CA LEU A 310 -34.07 -7.21 4.80
C LEU A 310 -35.46 -6.63 4.60
N ASP A 311 -35.64 -5.31 4.69
CA ASP A 311 -36.92 -4.63 4.43
C ASP A 311 -37.41 -4.82 2.99
N ASN A 312 -36.50 -4.91 2.02
CA ASN A 312 -36.86 -5.11 0.62
C ASN A 312 -37.16 -6.57 0.26
N VAL A 313 -36.84 -7.52 1.13
CA VAL A 313 -37.12 -8.95 0.95
C VAL A 313 -38.35 -9.41 1.75
N VAL A 314 -38.74 -8.65 2.78
CA VAL A 314 -39.92 -8.88 3.62
C VAL A 314 -41.05 -7.92 3.21
N ASP A 315 -42.05 -8.41 2.48
CA ASP A 315 -43.20 -7.61 2.03
C ASP A 315 -44.48 -8.11 2.74
N ASP A 316 -45.25 -7.19 3.34
CA ASP A 316 -46.58 -7.42 3.94
C ASP A 316 -46.73 -8.63 4.90
N GLY A 317 -45.68 -8.97 5.66
CA GLY A 317 -45.76 -9.95 6.75
C GLY A 317 -45.80 -11.42 6.30
N GLU A 318 -45.60 -11.72 5.01
CA GLU A 318 -45.33 -13.08 4.52
C GLU A 318 -43.88 -13.18 4.05
N LEU A 319 -43.12 -14.11 4.66
CA LEU A 319 -41.73 -14.38 4.29
C LEU A 319 -41.64 -14.86 2.83
N LYS A 320 -41.06 -14.03 1.94
CA LYS A 320 -40.30 -14.59 0.81
C LYS A 320 -39.02 -15.22 1.35
N SER A 321 -38.54 -16.26 0.68
CA SER A 321 -37.28 -16.93 1.04
C SER A 321 -36.16 -15.89 1.08
N ILE A 322 -35.67 -15.60 2.29
CA ILE A 322 -34.52 -14.72 2.46
C ILE A 322 -33.30 -15.49 1.93
N PRO A 323 -32.50 -14.89 1.03
CA PRO A 323 -31.27 -15.51 0.56
C PRO A 323 -30.35 -15.87 1.72
N ASP A 324 -29.80 -17.09 1.72
CA ASP A 324 -28.91 -17.56 2.78
C ASP A 324 -27.71 -16.63 2.96
N ASP A 325 -27.18 -16.02 1.90
CA ASP A 325 -26.06 -15.08 1.98
C ASP A 325 -26.39 -13.82 2.78
N LEU A 326 -27.61 -13.28 2.65
CA LEU A 326 -28.07 -12.12 3.41
C LEU A 326 -28.21 -12.44 4.90
N ILE A 327 -28.66 -13.64 5.23
CA ILE A 327 -28.76 -14.14 6.62
C ILE A 327 -27.36 -14.20 7.25
N HIS A 328 -26.39 -14.78 6.54
CA HIS A 328 -25.02 -14.90 7.02
C HIS A 328 -24.33 -13.53 7.18
N LYS A 329 -24.58 -12.59 6.25
CA LYS A 329 -24.10 -11.19 6.37
C LYS A 329 -24.67 -10.50 7.62
N CYS A 330 -25.95 -10.69 7.92
CA CYS A 330 -26.57 -10.15 9.13
C CYS A 330 -26.02 -10.77 10.42
N GLN A 331 -25.79 -12.08 10.42
CA GLN A 331 -25.22 -12.78 11.58
C GLN A 331 -23.77 -12.37 11.86
N LEU A 332 -22.93 -12.28 10.82
CA LEU A 332 -21.56 -11.77 10.93
C LEU A 332 -21.56 -10.33 11.44
N ALA A 333 -22.52 -9.52 10.99
CA ALA A 333 -22.63 -8.14 11.41
C ALA A 333 -22.92 -7.98 12.91
N LEU A 334 -23.83 -8.81 13.43
CA LEU A 334 -24.18 -8.84 14.84
C LEU A 334 -23.06 -9.40 15.71
N ALA A 335 -22.29 -10.38 15.20
CA ALA A 335 -21.12 -10.92 15.89
C ALA A 335 -20.04 -9.85 16.08
N LEU A 336 -19.69 -9.12 15.01
CA LEU A 336 -18.72 -8.01 15.04
C LEU A 336 -19.17 -6.88 15.98
N TRP A 337 -20.46 -6.55 15.99
CA TRP A 337 -21.04 -5.57 16.90
C TRP A 337 -20.95 -5.99 18.38
N SER A 338 -21.20 -7.26 18.69
CA SER A 338 -21.14 -7.80 20.05
C SER A 338 -19.74 -7.79 20.67
N ILE A 339 -18.71 -7.82 19.82
CA ILE A 339 -17.30 -7.75 20.18
C ILE A 339 -16.90 -6.32 20.59
N ASP A 340 -17.29 -5.31 19.82
CA ASP A 340 -16.95 -3.90 20.08
C ASP A 340 -17.59 -3.35 21.37
N GLY A 341 -18.79 -3.86 21.72
CA GLY A 341 -19.49 -3.48 22.96
C GLY A 341 -18.79 -3.88 24.27
N ARG A 342 -17.75 -4.72 24.25
CA ARG A 342 -17.04 -5.18 25.46
C ARG A 342 -15.68 -4.50 25.71
N GLU A 343 -14.95 -4.06 24.69
CA GLU A 343 -13.60 -3.49 24.87
C GLU A 343 -13.59 -1.98 25.17
N ASN A 344 -14.67 -1.25 24.89
CA ASN A 344 -14.68 0.21 24.97
C ASN A 344 -15.64 0.77 26.03
N ILE A 345 -15.30 0.57 27.31
CA ILE A 345 -15.99 1.22 28.45
C ILE A 345 -15.79 2.76 28.43
N ASN A 346 -14.88 3.28 27.59
CA ASN A 346 -14.51 4.69 27.49
C ASN A 346 -14.74 5.35 26.10
N ARG A 347 -15.30 4.66 25.10
CA ARG A 347 -15.81 5.38 23.91
C ARG A 347 -17.13 6.08 24.27
N PRO A 348 -17.42 7.28 23.75
CA PRO A 348 -18.81 7.74 23.73
C PRO A 348 -19.62 6.66 22.98
N PRO A 349 -20.81 6.29 23.47
CA PRO A 349 -21.60 5.25 22.84
C PRO A 349 -21.72 5.57 21.35
N SER A 350 -21.54 4.55 20.49
CA SER A 350 -22.06 4.61 19.12
C SER A 350 -23.48 5.17 19.19
N THR A 351 -23.85 5.97 18.20
CA THR A 351 -25.03 6.84 18.30
C THR A 351 -26.25 6.03 18.78
N SER A 352 -27.18 6.65 19.52
CA SER A 352 -28.38 5.93 20.00
C SER A 352 -29.16 5.22 18.88
N GLU A 353 -28.91 5.61 17.64
CA GLU A 353 -29.47 5.07 16.41
C GLU A 353 -28.81 3.73 16.01
N ASP A 354 -27.50 3.55 16.20
CA ASP A 354 -26.78 2.31 15.92
C ASP A 354 -27.23 1.15 16.83
N TYR A 355 -27.42 1.44 18.11
CA TYR A 355 -28.02 0.49 19.07
C TYR A 355 -29.46 0.14 18.69
N ALA A 356 -30.26 1.13 18.31
CA ALA A 356 -31.64 0.91 17.88
C ALA A 356 -31.71 0.10 16.59
N ASN A 357 -30.74 0.25 15.68
CA ASN A 357 -30.68 -0.46 14.41
C ASN A 357 -30.15 -1.90 14.60
N ALA A 358 -29.16 -2.14 15.45
CA ALA A 358 -28.75 -3.49 15.84
C ALA A 358 -29.90 -4.26 16.52
N ASP A 359 -30.63 -3.62 17.43
CA ASP A 359 -31.83 -4.20 18.06
C ASP A 359 -32.94 -4.48 17.05
N ARG A 360 -33.17 -3.57 16.08
CA ARG A 360 -34.12 -3.80 14.98
C ARG A 360 -33.71 -4.99 14.11
N LEU A 361 -32.42 -5.14 13.83
CA LEU A 361 -31.88 -6.23 13.01
C LEU A 361 -32.08 -7.56 13.72
N MET A 362 -31.73 -7.63 15.01
CA MET A 362 -31.98 -8.79 15.87
C MET A 362 -33.46 -9.16 15.93
N ASN A 363 -34.34 -8.17 16.09
CA ASN A 363 -35.78 -8.42 16.18
C ASN A 363 -36.38 -8.91 14.86
N LYS A 364 -35.91 -8.42 13.70
CA LYS A 364 -36.32 -8.93 12.39
C LYS A 364 -35.84 -10.37 12.15
N LEU A 365 -34.60 -10.70 12.52
CA LEU A 365 -34.10 -12.07 12.42
C LEU A 365 -34.87 -13.04 13.35
N LYS A 366 -35.32 -12.58 14.51
CA LYS A 366 -36.21 -13.35 15.40
C LYS A 366 -37.59 -13.58 14.80
N GLN A 367 -38.17 -12.57 14.17
CA GLN A 367 -39.49 -12.65 13.51
C GLN A 367 -39.49 -13.60 12.30
N THR A 368 -38.32 -13.83 11.69
CA THR A 368 -38.17 -14.72 10.52
C THR A 368 -37.89 -16.18 10.89
N HIS A 369 -37.89 -16.54 12.18
CA HIS A 369 -37.57 -17.89 12.70
C HIS A 369 -36.22 -18.45 12.24
N LEU A 370 -35.30 -17.60 11.77
CA LEU A 370 -33.97 -17.96 11.28
C LEU A 370 -32.91 -18.05 12.38
N VAL A 371 -33.35 -18.07 13.64
CA VAL A 371 -32.53 -18.47 14.78
C VAL A 371 -32.62 -19.99 14.90
N LEU A 372 -31.62 -20.71 14.37
CA LEU A 372 -31.51 -22.15 14.54
C LEU A 372 -31.05 -22.45 15.97
N GLY A 373 -32.02 -22.84 16.81
CA GLY A 373 -31.79 -23.30 18.17
C GLY A 373 -33.04 -23.12 19.00
N GLY A 374 -33.94 -24.11 18.99
CA GLY A 374 -35.17 -24.09 19.76
C GLY A 374 -34.89 -24.09 21.26
N ASP A 375 -35.08 -22.95 21.89
CA ASP A 375 -35.83 -22.70 23.13
C ASP A 375 -35.66 -21.21 23.47
N GLU A 376 -36.58 -20.62 24.23
CA GLU A 376 -36.60 -19.18 24.57
C GLU A 376 -35.24 -18.70 25.08
N LEU A 377 -34.48 -18.01 24.22
CA LEU A 377 -33.16 -17.50 24.53
C LEU A 377 -33.26 -16.14 25.26
N ASP A 378 -32.88 -16.16 26.54
CA ASP A 378 -32.52 -15.00 27.34
C ASP A 378 -31.43 -14.18 26.63
N PRO A 379 -31.58 -12.85 26.45
CA PRO A 379 -30.55 -11.99 25.87
C PRO A 379 -29.17 -12.10 26.55
N GLN A 380 -29.09 -12.49 27.82
CA GLN A 380 -27.82 -12.76 28.50
C GLN A 380 -27.24 -14.16 28.19
N GLY A 381 -28.07 -15.12 27.80
CA GLY A 381 -27.67 -16.48 27.41
C GLY A 381 -27.13 -16.57 25.97
N PHE A 382 -27.67 -15.75 25.05
CA PHE A 382 -27.21 -15.69 23.66
C PHE A 382 -25.72 -15.34 23.53
N VAL A 383 -25.24 -14.48 24.43
CA VAL A 383 -23.83 -14.08 24.47
C VAL A 383 -22.93 -15.22 24.97
N ARG A 384 -23.45 -16.19 25.73
CA ARG A 384 -22.68 -17.33 26.24
C ARG A 384 -22.68 -18.54 25.30
N ASP A 385 -23.76 -18.74 24.54
CA ASP A 385 -23.91 -19.90 23.67
C ASP A 385 -23.22 -19.72 22.30
N ILE A 386 -23.01 -18.46 21.86
CA ILE A 386 -22.09 -18.14 20.74
C ILE A 386 -20.65 -18.62 21.05
N PHE A 387 -20.17 -18.48 22.29
CA PHE A 387 -18.82 -18.93 22.69
C PHE A 387 -18.63 -20.46 22.71
N PHE A 388 -19.71 -21.26 22.70
CA PHE A 388 -19.60 -22.73 22.68
C PHE A 388 -19.62 -23.33 21.26
N LEU A 389 -20.06 -22.57 20.26
CA LEU A 389 -20.15 -22.97 18.85
C LEU A 389 -18.91 -22.56 18.03
N ASP A 390 -17.89 -22.01 18.70
CA ASP A 390 -16.90 -21.08 18.17
C ASP A 390 -15.89 -21.67 17.16
N TYR A 391 -15.63 -22.98 17.14
CA TYR A 391 -14.62 -23.53 16.22
C TYR A 391 -15.20 -23.95 14.86
N GLN A 392 -16.42 -24.49 14.83
CA GLN A 392 -17.01 -25.04 13.60
C GLN A 392 -17.51 -23.95 12.66
N TRP A 393 -18.11 -22.88 13.19
CA TRP A 393 -18.64 -21.79 12.38
C TRP A 393 -17.57 -20.82 11.91
N PHE A 394 -16.55 -20.55 12.74
CA PHE A 394 -15.43 -19.70 12.35
C PHE A 394 -14.61 -20.34 11.22
N VAL A 395 -14.25 -21.63 11.34
CA VAL A 395 -13.51 -22.34 10.29
C VAL A 395 -14.36 -22.49 9.03
N SER A 396 -15.66 -22.78 9.16
CA SER A 396 -16.56 -22.88 7.99
C SER A 396 -16.82 -21.52 7.33
N ALA A 397 -16.93 -20.43 8.10
CA ALA A 397 -17.09 -19.09 7.57
C ALA A 397 -15.83 -18.61 6.85
N VAL A 398 -14.64 -18.83 7.44
CA VAL A 398 -13.36 -18.51 6.78
C VAL A 398 -13.18 -19.36 5.51
N GLN A 399 -13.51 -20.66 5.54
CA GLN A 399 -13.40 -21.55 4.37
C GLN A 399 -14.42 -21.22 3.27
N TYR A 400 -15.66 -20.91 3.65
CA TYR A 400 -16.73 -20.54 2.72
C TYR A 400 -16.53 -19.15 2.11
N TYR A 401 -15.97 -18.19 2.86
CA TYR A 401 -15.66 -16.86 2.33
C TYR A 401 -14.39 -16.86 1.46
N THR A 402 -13.42 -17.72 1.76
CA THR A 402 -12.28 -18.00 0.86
C THR A 402 -12.77 -18.62 -0.46
N PHE A 403 -13.85 -19.42 -0.42
CA PHE A 403 -14.53 -19.99 -1.59
C PHE A 403 -15.28 -18.94 -2.42
N ILE A 404 -15.96 -17.97 -1.81
CA ILE A 404 -16.63 -16.85 -2.52
C ILE A 404 -15.61 -15.94 -3.21
N LYS A 405 -14.47 -15.65 -2.58
CA LYS A 405 -13.41 -14.80 -3.14
C LYS A 405 -12.77 -15.35 -4.42
N TYR A 406 -12.89 -16.65 -4.69
CA TYR A 406 -12.41 -17.25 -5.93
C TYR A 406 -13.39 -17.10 -7.10
N TYR A 407 -14.64 -16.69 -6.84
CA TYR A 407 -15.71 -16.70 -7.85
C TYR A 407 -16.57 -15.43 -7.96
N ASP A 408 -16.58 -14.49 -7.00
CA ASP A 408 -17.35 -13.24 -7.15
C ASP A 408 -16.74 -12.02 -6.46
N ASN A 409 -16.88 -10.86 -7.11
CA ASN A 409 -16.41 -9.54 -6.67
C ASN A 409 -17.15 -9.07 -5.40
N ASP A 410 -16.45 -8.94 -4.27
CA ASP A 410 -17.03 -8.54 -2.96
C ASP A 410 -16.58 -7.12 -2.51
N PRO A 411 -17.47 -6.26 -1.95
CA PRO A 411 -17.18 -4.87 -1.59
C PRO A 411 -16.43 -4.64 -0.25
N LEU A 412 -16.09 -5.67 0.52
CA LEU A 412 -15.59 -5.52 1.92
C LEU A 412 -14.06 -5.61 2.10
N GLY A 413 -13.31 -5.83 1.02
CA GLY A 413 -11.85 -5.71 1.00
C GLY A 413 -11.05 -6.80 1.75
N PRO A 414 -9.86 -7.21 1.27
CA PRO A 414 -9.02 -8.23 1.92
C PRO A 414 -8.54 -7.87 3.34
N SER A 415 -8.34 -6.58 3.63
CA SER A 415 -7.64 -6.08 4.82
C SER A 415 -8.44 -6.29 6.12
N SER A 416 -9.78 -6.29 6.04
CA SER A 416 -10.67 -6.44 7.17
C SER A 416 -10.64 -7.86 7.76
N ILE A 417 -10.43 -8.87 6.91
CA ILE A 417 -10.39 -10.28 7.29
C ILE A 417 -9.06 -10.65 7.94
N TYR A 418 -7.93 -10.15 7.43
CA TYR A 418 -6.62 -10.37 8.04
C TYR A 418 -6.54 -9.74 9.44
N LYS A 419 -7.05 -8.52 9.61
CA LYS A 419 -7.17 -7.86 10.92
C LYS A 419 -8.05 -8.64 11.89
N LEU A 420 -9.15 -9.25 11.41
CA LEU A 420 -10.03 -10.08 12.23
C LEU A 420 -9.36 -11.39 12.69
N ILE A 421 -8.58 -12.03 11.81
CA ILE A 421 -7.82 -13.25 12.10
C ILE A 421 -6.70 -12.96 13.10
N GLU A 422 -5.92 -11.90 12.90
CA GLU A 422 -4.86 -11.49 13.83
C GLU A 422 -5.43 -11.13 15.21
N TRP A 423 -6.52 -10.36 15.26
CA TRP A 423 -7.17 -10.00 16.53
C TRP A 423 -7.70 -11.23 17.29
N THR A 424 -8.33 -12.19 16.60
CA THR A 424 -8.85 -13.41 17.24
C THR A 424 -7.72 -14.24 17.86
N ILE A 425 -6.55 -14.30 17.21
CA ILE A 425 -5.37 -15.00 17.72
C ILE A 425 -4.81 -14.29 18.97
N ASP A 426 -4.73 -12.95 18.95
CA ASP A 426 -4.21 -12.16 20.07
C ASP A 426 -5.17 -12.13 21.28
N SER A 427 -6.48 -12.17 21.05
CA SER A 427 -7.50 -12.26 22.11
C SER A 427 -7.55 -13.63 22.78
N MET A 428 -7.18 -14.70 22.08
CA MET A 428 -7.07 -16.05 22.66
C MET A 428 -5.81 -16.22 23.54
N ASP A 429 -4.73 -15.51 23.23
CA ASP A 429 -3.47 -15.55 23.99
C ASP A 429 -3.50 -14.65 25.26
N SER A 430 -4.44 -13.71 25.38
CA SER A 430 -4.39 -12.62 26.39
C SER A 430 -5.32 -12.78 27.60
N THR A 431 -6.13 -13.83 27.69
CA THR A 431 -7.05 -14.04 28.83
C THR A 431 -6.70 -15.29 29.66
N ASP A 432 -6.36 -15.08 30.93
CA ASP A 432 -6.13 -16.14 31.95
C ASP A 432 -7.38 -16.99 32.29
N ASP A 433 -8.53 -16.69 31.69
CA ASP A 433 -9.83 -17.34 31.97
C ASP A 433 -10.09 -18.63 31.16
N PHE A 434 -9.19 -19.03 30.25
CA PHE A 434 -9.32 -20.29 29.53
C PHE A 434 -8.77 -21.47 30.35
N PRO A 435 -9.49 -22.60 30.47
CA PRO A 435 -8.98 -23.77 31.18
C PRO A 435 -7.70 -24.31 30.50
N PRO A 436 -6.73 -24.87 31.26
CA PRO A 436 -5.37 -25.20 30.79
C PRO A 436 -5.25 -26.28 29.70
N LYS A 437 -6.37 -26.69 29.09
CA LYS A 437 -6.43 -27.60 27.94
C LYS A 437 -6.26 -26.90 26.58
N TYR A 438 -6.26 -25.56 26.54
CA TYR A 438 -6.27 -24.79 25.29
C TYR A 438 -5.06 -23.87 25.07
N HIS A 439 -3.98 -24.02 25.84
CA HIS A 439 -2.74 -23.30 25.55
C HIS A 439 -2.15 -23.76 24.21
N LEU A 440 -2.00 -22.83 23.27
CA LEU A 440 -1.28 -22.98 22.01
C LEU A 440 0.21 -22.82 22.27
N GLU A 441 1.01 -23.87 22.04
CA GLU A 441 2.47 -23.74 22.01
C GLU A 441 2.92 -23.33 20.60
N ARG A 442 3.52 -22.14 20.47
CA ARG A 442 4.21 -21.73 19.24
C ARG A 442 5.49 -22.55 19.07
N SER A 443 5.57 -23.37 18.02
CA SER A 443 6.84 -23.93 17.55
C SER A 443 7.09 -23.53 16.10
N TYR A 444 8.19 -22.81 15.88
CA TYR A 444 8.67 -22.44 14.54
C TYR A 444 9.71 -23.48 14.10
N SER A 445 9.44 -24.15 12.98
CA SER A 445 10.41 -24.99 12.26
C SER A 445 10.74 -24.30 10.94
N GLN A 446 12.02 -24.01 10.70
CA GLN A 446 12.49 -23.16 9.60
C GLN A 446 12.71 -23.90 8.27
N GLU A 447 12.42 -25.21 8.16
CA GLU A 447 12.88 -25.98 6.99
C GLU A 447 11.90 -26.16 5.83
N PHE A 448 10.61 -25.90 6.00
CA PHE A 448 9.67 -25.85 4.87
C PHE A 448 8.57 -24.84 5.18
N GLY A 449 8.44 -23.78 4.37
CA GLY A 449 7.62 -22.60 4.62
C GLY A 449 6.10 -22.83 4.67
N TYR A 450 5.63 -23.57 5.67
CA TYR A 450 4.22 -23.76 6.02
C TYR A 450 4.03 -23.65 7.54
N THR A 451 2.99 -22.93 7.96
CA THR A 451 2.57 -22.79 9.35
C THR A 451 1.68 -23.97 9.75
N TYR A 452 2.06 -24.75 10.77
CA TYR A 452 1.25 -25.84 11.32
C TYR A 452 0.56 -25.42 12.62
N MET A 453 -0.71 -25.81 12.81
CA MET A 453 -1.45 -25.65 14.07
C MET A 453 -1.65 -27.01 14.74
N LEU A 454 -1.16 -27.18 15.98
CA LEU A 454 -1.35 -28.40 16.79
C LEU A 454 -2.35 -28.11 17.93
N GLY A 455 -3.54 -28.71 17.87
CA GLY A 455 -4.55 -28.66 18.94
C GLY A 455 -4.70 -30.01 19.65
N ARG A 456 -5.02 -30.02 20.95
CA ARG A 456 -5.27 -31.26 21.71
C ARG A 456 -6.73 -31.74 21.63
N LYS A 457 -6.90 -33.04 21.35
CA LYS A 457 -8.02 -33.96 21.65
C LYS A 457 -9.43 -33.58 21.18
N ILE A 458 -9.79 -34.05 19.98
CA ILE A 458 -11.15 -34.00 19.44
C ILE A 458 -11.96 -35.22 19.94
N SER A 459 -13.24 -35.02 20.27
CA SER A 459 -14.15 -36.10 20.70
C SER A 459 -14.47 -37.08 19.55
N PRO A 460 -14.60 -38.41 19.82
CA PRO A 460 -14.82 -39.43 18.78
C PRO A 460 -16.03 -39.21 17.88
N HIS A 461 -17.08 -38.54 18.36
CA HIS A 461 -18.27 -38.24 17.55
C HIS A 461 -17.99 -37.25 16.41
N TYR A 462 -16.95 -36.42 16.53
CA TYR A 462 -16.61 -35.42 15.53
C TYR A 462 -15.70 -35.97 14.42
N HIS A 463 -15.04 -37.10 14.66
CA HIS A 463 -14.21 -37.79 13.66
C HIS A 463 -15.05 -38.39 12.52
N GLU A 464 -16.25 -38.89 12.82
CA GLU A 464 -17.17 -39.44 11.80
C GLU A 464 -17.75 -38.37 10.86
N SER A 465 -18.04 -37.17 11.37
CA SER A 465 -18.59 -36.07 10.56
C SER A 465 -17.57 -35.51 9.55
N LEU A 466 -16.28 -35.44 9.92
CA LEU A 466 -15.20 -35.02 9.04
C LEU A 466 -14.92 -36.05 7.92
N ILE A 467 -14.98 -37.35 8.25
CA ILE A 467 -14.88 -38.42 7.24
C ILE A 467 -16.03 -38.34 6.24
N ASN A 468 -17.26 -38.10 6.71
CA ASN A 468 -18.41 -37.99 5.83
C ASN A 468 -18.31 -36.79 4.89
N PHE A 469 -17.79 -35.65 5.34
CA PHE A 469 -17.59 -34.46 4.50
C PHE A 469 -16.52 -34.66 3.41
N GLY A 470 -15.42 -35.35 3.72
CA GLY A 470 -14.39 -35.71 2.75
C GLY A 470 -14.87 -36.65 1.63
N ASN A 471 -15.90 -37.45 1.89
CA ASN A 471 -16.51 -38.34 0.89
C ASN A 471 -17.43 -37.59 -0.11
N TYR A 472 -17.88 -36.37 0.20
CA TYR A 472 -18.75 -35.57 -0.68
C TYR A 472 -17.97 -34.69 -1.68
N CYS A 473 -16.65 -34.55 -1.54
CA CYS A 473 -15.83 -33.67 -2.40
C CYS A 473 -14.53 -34.36 -2.87
N PRO A 474 -14.58 -35.18 -3.94
CA PRO A 474 -13.46 -36.06 -4.33
C PRO A 474 -12.23 -35.36 -4.93
N SER A 475 -12.28 -34.06 -5.21
CA SER A 475 -11.22 -33.32 -5.91
C SER A 475 -10.30 -32.49 -4.99
N TYR A 476 -10.40 -32.63 -3.68
CA TYR A 476 -9.51 -31.99 -2.70
C TYR A 476 -8.40 -32.95 -2.25
N MET A 477 -7.33 -33.10 -3.06
CA MET A 477 -6.12 -33.84 -2.62
C MET A 477 -5.13 -32.96 -1.84
N GLU A 478 -5.19 -31.63 -1.92
CA GLU A 478 -4.21 -30.73 -1.29
C GLU A 478 -4.55 -30.33 0.16
N LEU A 479 -5.78 -30.58 0.63
CA LEU A 479 -6.17 -30.32 2.03
C LEU A 479 -5.85 -31.49 2.97
N LYS A 480 -5.43 -32.66 2.45
CA LYS A 480 -4.98 -33.80 3.27
C LYS A 480 -3.78 -33.45 4.17
N THR A 481 -3.02 -32.42 3.80
CA THR A 481 -1.80 -32.00 4.52
C THR A 481 -2.10 -31.18 5.78
N PHE A 482 -3.30 -30.59 5.90
CA PHE A 482 -3.61 -29.66 6.99
C PHE A 482 -4.21 -30.32 8.24
N ILE A 483 -4.61 -31.60 8.16
CA ILE A 483 -5.20 -32.32 9.29
C ILE A 483 -4.38 -33.59 9.54
N ILE A 484 -3.17 -33.42 10.06
CA ILE A 484 -2.50 -34.48 10.82
C ILE A 484 -2.34 -33.96 12.24
N GLY A 485 -3.31 -34.32 13.09
CA GLY A 485 -3.28 -33.92 14.49
C GLY A 485 -4.30 -34.72 15.30
N ASP A 486 -3.96 -35.98 15.57
CA ASP A 486 -4.01 -36.65 16.89
C ASP A 486 -4.26 -38.18 16.72
N ILE A 487 -3.24 -38.96 16.31
CA ILE A 487 -3.31 -40.42 16.44
C ILE A 487 -2.83 -40.77 17.85
N THR A 488 -3.75 -40.70 18.83
CA THR A 488 -3.53 -41.37 20.11
C THR A 488 -3.81 -42.86 19.96
N GLY A 489 -2.76 -43.63 19.67
CA GLY A 489 -2.77 -45.09 19.67
C GLY A 489 -1.71 -45.59 18.71
N GLU A 490 -0.71 -46.33 19.22
CA GLU A 490 0.43 -46.85 18.46
C GLU A 490 0.00 -47.51 17.13
N MET A 491 0.01 -46.75 16.04
CA MET A 491 0.05 -47.30 14.68
C MET A 491 1.45 -47.06 14.15
N SER A 492 2.14 -48.15 13.80
CA SER A 492 3.48 -48.07 13.22
C SER A 492 3.43 -47.44 11.83
N LEU A 493 4.53 -46.82 11.43
CA LEU A 493 4.73 -46.17 10.12
C LEU A 493 4.39 -47.12 8.96
N ASP A 494 4.65 -48.42 9.12
CA ASP A 494 4.32 -49.45 8.14
C ASP A 494 2.80 -49.62 7.90
N ALA A 495 1.97 -49.33 8.92
CA ALA A 495 0.51 -49.39 8.80
C ALA A 495 -0.08 -48.15 8.09
N LEU A 496 0.63 -47.01 8.16
CA LEU A 496 0.28 -45.78 7.43
C LEU A 496 0.62 -45.87 5.93
N ILE A 497 1.76 -46.49 5.60
CA ILE A 497 2.15 -46.76 4.21
C ILE A 497 1.23 -47.82 3.59
N SER A 498 0.90 -48.88 4.33
CA SER A 498 0.02 -49.96 3.85
C SER A 498 -1.45 -49.53 3.65
N SER A 499 -1.87 -48.40 4.23
CA SER A 499 -3.22 -47.83 4.10
C SER A 499 -3.35 -46.77 3.01
N GLY A 500 -2.27 -46.45 2.29
CA GLY A 500 -2.28 -45.55 1.12
C GLY A 500 -2.47 -44.07 1.46
N TYR A 501 -2.20 -43.67 2.71
CA TYR A 501 -2.28 -42.27 3.16
C TYR A 501 -0.99 -41.48 2.93
N LEU A 502 0.14 -42.18 2.74
CA LEU A 502 1.45 -41.65 2.40
C LEU A 502 2.04 -42.53 1.28
N ASP A 503 2.70 -41.92 0.29
CA ASP A 503 3.48 -42.62 -0.74
C ASP A 503 4.91 -42.90 -0.24
#